data_AF-A0A1V3KPQ7-F1
#
_entry.id   AF-A0A1V3KPQ7-F1
#
_cell.length_a   1.000
_cell.length_b   1.000
_cell.length_c   1.000
_cell.angle_alpha   90.00
_cell.angle_beta   90.00
_cell.angle_gamma   90.00
#
_symmetry.space_group_name_H-M   'P 1'
#
loop_
_entity.id
_entity.type
_entity.pdbx_description
1 polymer ?
#
loop_
_entity_poly.entity_id
_entity_poly.type
_entity_poly.pdbx_seq_one_letter_code
_entity_poly.pdbx_strand_id
1 'polypeptide(L)'
;MCQKNYVLELGKIIISRRILSEVRAEKINELISYHKNGYIMLRSGELIQRSPEPRAEIVMNFYLVNDETIVIGTLLNDEGNWRTEVHFENESDDRRRGYFDWMLHQSRKSPFTLGNVVCTAEVKKSLGMQHIHRLIEKQLSYDWGMVGLGDWTLNDRAVENGGRVLSHHYIGGEYVYVITEADRSSTTIMLEYEY
;
A
#
# COMPACT_ATOMS: atom_id res chain seq x y z
N MET A 1 32.69 4.34 -25.34
CA MET A 1 31.92 3.20 -24.80
C MET A 1 30.54 3.72 -24.43
N CYS A 2 29.49 3.34 -25.17
CA CYS A 2 28.11 3.69 -24.82
C CYS A 2 27.78 3.11 -23.44
N GLN A 3 27.67 3.96 -22.42
CA GLN A 3 26.89 3.63 -21.22
C GLN A 3 25.46 3.41 -21.71
N LYS A 4 25.05 2.15 -21.89
CA LYS A 4 23.65 1.83 -22.13
C LYS A 4 22.90 2.29 -20.88
N ASN A 5 22.14 3.37 -21.00
CA ASN A 5 21.18 3.83 -20.00
C ASN A 5 20.11 2.74 -19.85
N TYR A 6 20.39 1.75 -19.00
CA TYR A 6 19.42 0.72 -18.68
C TYR A 6 18.40 1.30 -17.72
N VAL A 7 17.15 1.35 -18.17
CA VAL A 7 15.99 1.73 -17.38
C VAL A 7 15.53 0.51 -16.61
N LEU A 8 15.46 0.59 -15.28
CA LEU A 8 15.02 -0.51 -14.44
C LEU A 8 13.55 -0.85 -14.72
N GLU A 9 13.24 -2.13 -14.88
CA GLU A 9 11.86 -2.61 -14.94
C GLU A 9 11.28 -2.66 -13.53
N LEU A 10 10.30 -1.79 -13.25
CA LEU A 10 9.72 -1.65 -11.91
C LEU A 10 8.62 -2.68 -11.61
N GLY A 11 7.93 -3.16 -12.64
CA GLY A 11 6.71 -3.95 -12.48
C GLY A 11 5.64 -3.25 -11.63
N LYS A 12 4.95 -4.00 -10.75
CA LYS A 12 3.88 -3.45 -9.89
C LYS A 12 4.48 -2.57 -8.80
N ILE A 13 4.01 -1.32 -8.67
CA ILE A 13 4.49 -0.39 -7.64
C ILE A 13 3.53 -0.40 -6.45
N ILE A 14 4.04 -0.77 -5.28
CA ILE A 14 3.33 -0.83 -4.01
C ILE A 14 3.84 0.25 -3.07
N ILE A 15 2.92 0.97 -2.44
CA ILE A 15 3.22 2.10 -1.56
C ILE A 15 2.62 1.86 -0.18
N SER A 16 3.41 2.12 0.88
CA SER A 16 2.91 2.03 2.25
C SER A 16 1.81 3.05 2.53
N ARG A 17 0.92 2.76 3.49
CA ARG A 17 -0.13 3.71 3.89
C ARG A 17 0.48 5.04 4.33
N ARG A 18 1.61 4.99 5.05
CA ARG A 18 2.27 6.17 5.60
C ARG A 18 2.87 7.05 4.51
N ILE A 19 3.54 6.47 3.52
CA ILE A 19 4.03 7.22 2.35
C ILE A 19 2.87 7.92 1.65
N LEU A 20 1.75 7.21 1.44
CA LEU A 20 0.58 7.80 0.77
C LEU A 20 -0.04 8.97 1.55
N SER A 21 0.00 8.94 2.88
CA SER A 21 -0.55 10.01 3.72
C SER A 21 0.40 11.19 3.94
N GLU A 22 1.71 10.96 3.96
CA GLU A 22 2.71 11.95 4.39
C GLU A 22 3.52 12.52 3.23
N VAL A 23 3.62 11.82 2.10
CA VAL A 23 4.42 12.23 0.95
C VAL A 23 3.51 12.63 -0.20
N ARG A 24 3.75 13.82 -0.73
CA ARG A 24 3.01 14.32 -1.90
C ARG A 24 3.19 13.41 -3.11
N ALA A 25 2.12 13.21 -3.88
CA ALA A 25 2.13 12.40 -5.10
C ALA A 25 3.22 12.83 -6.10
N GLU A 26 3.49 14.13 -6.25
CA GLU A 26 4.57 14.61 -7.13
C GLU A 26 5.94 14.14 -6.66
N LYS A 27 6.16 14.14 -5.34
CA LYS A 27 7.42 13.68 -4.74
C LYS A 27 7.56 12.17 -4.86
N ILE A 28 6.50 11.41 -4.63
CA ILE A 28 6.48 9.96 -4.86
C ILE A 28 6.89 9.64 -6.31
N ASN A 29 6.27 10.30 -7.29
CA ASN A 29 6.59 10.11 -8.71
C ASN A 29 8.02 10.51 -9.06
N GLU A 30 8.55 11.58 -8.46
CA GLU A 30 9.96 11.99 -8.60
C GLU A 30 10.91 10.89 -8.11
N LEU A 31 10.67 10.34 -6.91
CA LEU A 31 11.53 9.30 -6.33
C LEU A 31 11.46 7.98 -7.12
N ILE A 32 10.27 7.59 -7.57
CA ILE A 32 10.09 6.43 -8.47
C ILE A 32 10.89 6.64 -9.76
N SER A 33 10.86 7.85 -10.33
CA SER A 33 11.64 8.19 -11.51
C SER A 33 13.15 8.13 -11.24
N TYR A 34 13.62 8.61 -10.10
CA TYR A 34 15.01 8.46 -9.70
C TYR A 34 15.43 7.00 -9.62
N HIS A 35 14.63 6.17 -8.94
CA HIS A 35 14.90 4.73 -8.82
C HIS A 35 14.95 4.04 -10.19
N LYS A 36 13.96 4.31 -11.04
CA LYS A 36 13.87 3.78 -12.41
C LYS A 36 15.08 4.10 -13.28
N ASN A 37 15.62 5.31 -13.13
CA ASN A 37 16.73 5.81 -13.95
C ASN A 37 18.11 5.63 -13.30
N GLY A 38 18.18 4.91 -12.18
CA GLY A 38 19.44 4.58 -11.49
C GLY A 38 20.04 5.74 -10.69
N TYR A 39 19.23 6.74 -10.30
CA TYR A 39 19.69 7.81 -9.42
C TYR A 39 19.67 7.35 -7.96
N ILE A 40 20.83 7.45 -7.32
CA ILE A 40 21.08 7.09 -5.92
C ILE A 40 21.40 8.38 -5.17
N MET A 41 20.80 8.54 -3.98
CA MET A 41 21.09 9.66 -3.09
C MET A 41 22.21 9.29 -2.13
N LEU A 42 23.28 10.09 -2.12
CA LEU A 42 24.36 9.96 -1.15
C LEU A 42 23.94 10.55 0.21
N ARG A 43 24.67 10.20 1.28
CA ARG A 43 24.45 10.79 2.62
C ARG A 43 24.61 12.32 2.63
N SER A 44 25.33 12.88 1.66
CA SER A 44 25.47 14.34 1.47
C SER A 44 24.21 15.00 0.88
N GLY A 45 23.23 14.22 0.42
CA GLY A 45 22.06 14.68 -0.34
C GLY A 45 22.30 14.78 -1.85
N GLU A 46 23.53 14.56 -2.32
CA GLU A 46 23.87 14.57 -3.75
C GLU A 46 23.25 13.36 -4.47
N LEU A 47 22.67 13.61 -5.65
CA LEU A 47 22.16 12.56 -6.54
C LEU A 47 23.23 12.19 -7.56
N ILE A 48 23.58 10.91 -7.60
CA ILE A 48 24.47 10.34 -8.62
C ILE A 48 23.74 9.27 -9.42
N GLN A 49 24.02 9.21 -10.72
CA GLN A 49 23.45 8.16 -11.58
C GLN A 49 24.40 6.97 -11.64
N ARG A 50 23.88 5.77 -11.35
CA ARG A 50 24.60 4.51 -11.51
C ARG A 50 23.67 3.47 -12.15
N SER A 51 24.18 2.75 -13.13
CA SER A 51 23.44 1.61 -13.68
C SER A 51 23.30 0.54 -12.61
N PRO A 52 22.10 -0.03 -12.41
CA PRO A 52 21.93 -1.18 -11.54
C PRO A 52 22.75 -2.36 -12.07
N GLU A 53 23.21 -3.23 -11.17
CA GLU A 53 23.96 -4.42 -11.57
C GLU A 53 23.07 -5.34 -12.41
N PRO A 54 23.47 -5.74 -13.64
CA PRO A 54 22.60 -6.46 -14.56
C PRO A 54 22.07 -7.81 -14.06
N ARG A 55 22.65 -8.35 -13.00
CA ARG A 55 22.28 -9.62 -12.35
C ARG A 55 21.71 -9.44 -10.96
N ALA A 56 21.46 -8.21 -10.52
CA ALA A 56 20.85 -7.95 -9.23
C ALA A 56 19.42 -8.50 -9.23
N GLU A 57 19.13 -9.43 -8.33
CA GLU A 57 17.77 -9.91 -8.07
C GLU A 57 16.94 -8.88 -7.27
N ILE A 58 17.63 -7.93 -6.63
CA ILE A 58 17.05 -6.84 -5.85
C ILE A 58 17.87 -5.56 -6.08
N VAL A 59 17.18 -4.46 -6.37
CA VAL A 59 17.75 -3.11 -6.41
C VAL A 59 17.10 -2.27 -5.32
N MET A 60 17.88 -1.78 -4.35
CA MET A 60 17.39 -0.96 -3.23
C MET A 60 18.05 0.41 -3.24
N ASN A 61 17.26 1.48 -3.20
CA ASN A 61 17.74 2.84 -3.02
C ASN A 61 17.07 3.51 -1.82
N PHE A 62 17.77 4.49 -1.26
CA PHE A 62 17.36 5.22 -0.06
C PHE A 62 17.32 6.71 -0.42
N TYR A 63 16.23 7.39 -0.06
CA TYR A 63 16.01 8.79 -0.38
C TYR A 63 15.59 9.55 0.88
N LEU A 64 16.36 10.56 1.26
CA LEU A 64 16.05 11.41 2.41
C LEU A 64 14.93 12.40 2.03
N VAL A 65 13.84 12.39 2.79
CA VAL A 65 12.70 13.31 2.65
C VAL A 65 12.25 13.73 4.04
N ASN A 66 12.27 15.04 4.33
CA ASN A 66 11.86 15.61 5.62
C ASN A 66 12.51 14.92 6.83
N ASP A 67 13.82 14.71 6.79
CA ASP A 67 14.62 14.03 7.83
C ASP A 67 14.31 12.54 8.04
N GLU A 68 13.47 11.93 7.20
CA GLU A 68 13.21 10.49 7.19
C GLU A 68 13.70 9.83 5.90
N THR A 69 14.13 8.58 6.01
CA THR A 69 14.59 7.80 4.87
C THR A 69 13.40 7.07 4.24
N ILE A 70 13.14 7.30 2.96
CA ILE A 70 12.25 6.48 2.13
C ILE A 70 13.09 5.44 1.41
N VAL A 71 12.67 4.18 1.51
CA VAL A 71 13.26 3.06 0.82
C VAL A 71 12.44 2.79 -0.44
N ILE A 72 13.12 2.67 -1.59
CA ILE A 72 12.52 2.15 -2.82
C ILE A 72 13.29 0.91 -3.26
N GLY A 73 12.58 -0.21 -3.24
CA GLY A 73 13.14 -1.53 -3.56
C GLY A 73 12.43 -2.18 -4.72
N THR A 74 13.16 -2.59 -5.76
CA THR A 74 12.63 -3.41 -6.84
C THR A 74 13.18 -4.83 -6.74
N LEU A 75 12.28 -5.80 -6.65
CA LEU A 75 12.58 -7.22 -6.42
C LEU A 75 11.65 -8.11 -7.25
N LEU A 76 12.09 -9.32 -7.58
CA LEU A 76 11.23 -10.36 -8.15
C LEU A 76 10.28 -10.90 -7.08
N ASN A 77 9.00 -11.01 -7.41
CA ASN A 77 8.02 -11.71 -6.59
C ASN A 77 8.04 -13.23 -6.86
N ASP A 78 7.27 -14.00 -6.10
CA ASP A 78 7.19 -15.47 -6.22
C ASP A 78 6.67 -15.95 -7.59
N GLU A 79 6.00 -15.08 -8.35
CA GLU A 79 5.51 -15.34 -9.72
C GLU A 79 6.56 -14.99 -10.79
N GLY A 80 7.75 -14.53 -10.41
CA GLY A 80 8.81 -14.11 -11.33
C GLY A 80 8.59 -12.74 -11.98
N ASN A 81 7.63 -11.95 -11.47
CA ASN A 81 7.37 -10.59 -11.93
C ASN A 81 8.08 -9.58 -11.03
N TRP A 82 8.63 -8.52 -11.63
CA TRP A 82 9.17 -7.40 -10.86
C TRP A 82 8.07 -6.71 -10.04
N ARG A 83 8.44 -6.29 -8.84
CA ARG A 83 7.63 -5.45 -7.96
C ARG A 83 8.54 -4.38 -7.36
N THR A 84 8.05 -3.15 -7.31
CA THR A 84 8.70 -2.06 -6.58
C THR A 84 7.91 -1.76 -5.32
N GLU A 85 8.58 -1.64 -4.18
CA GLU A 85 7.99 -1.24 -2.91
C GLU A 85 8.56 0.11 -2.47
N VAL A 86 7.67 0.99 -2.01
CA VAL A 86 7.98 2.32 -1.48
C VAL A 86 7.44 2.43 -0.07
N HIS A 87 8.32 2.57 0.91
CA HIS A 87 7.97 2.68 2.34
C HIS A 87 9.03 3.48 3.08
N PHE A 88 8.72 3.95 4.29
CA PHE A 88 9.77 4.53 5.14
C PHE A 88 10.69 3.42 5.66
N GLU A 89 11.97 3.72 5.84
CA GLU A 89 12.98 2.75 6.30
C GLU A 89 12.56 2.04 7.60
N ASN A 90 11.95 2.78 8.53
CA ASN A 90 11.43 2.26 9.79
C ASN A 90 10.20 1.33 9.66
N GLU A 91 9.58 1.23 8.48
CA GLU A 91 8.48 0.31 8.17
C GLU A 91 8.96 -0.98 7.49
N SER A 92 10.26 -1.16 7.25
CA SER A 92 10.78 -2.25 6.42
C SER A 92 10.36 -3.64 6.90
N ASP A 93 10.40 -3.86 8.22
CA ASP A 93 10.02 -5.13 8.86
C ASP A 93 8.52 -5.20 9.19
N ASP A 94 7.77 -4.10 9.03
CA ASP A 94 6.33 -4.07 9.30
C ASP A 94 5.55 -4.65 8.11
N ARG A 95 5.08 -5.89 8.28
CA ARG A 95 4.22 -6.59 7.32
C ARG A 95 2.77 -6.07 7.28
N ARG A 96 2.44 -5.06 8.09
CA ARG A 96 1.10 -4.49 8.28
C ARG A 96 1.02 -3.01 7.91
N ARG A 97 2.09 -2.45 7.32
CA ARG A 97 2.22 -1.04 6.89
C ARG A 97 1.20 -0.58 5.82
N GLY A 98 0.44 -1.51 5.24
CA GLY A 98 -0.46 -1.26 4.12
C GLY A 98 0.25 -1.29 2.78
N TYR A 99 -0.48 -1.61 1.71
CA TYR A 99 0.12 -1.99 0.42
C TYR A 99 -0.71 -1.47 -0.76
N PHE A 100 -0.82 -0.15 -0.88
CA PHE A 100 -1.54 0.46 -1.99
C PHE A 100 -0.81 0.20 -3.31
N ASP A 101 -1.51 -0.37 -4.29
CA ASP A 101 -1.04 -0.33 -5.66
C ASP A 101 -1.10 1.12 -6.16
N TRP A 102 0.06 1.69 -6.51
CA TRP A 102 0.17 3.10 -6.88
C TRP A 102 -0.60 3.45 -8.16
N MET A 103 -0.62 2.54 -9.12
CA MET A 103 -1.29 2.77 -10.41
C MET A 103 -2.80 2.64 -10.23
N LEU A 104 -3.25 1.61 -9.50
CA LEU A 104 -4.66 1.45 -9.17
C LEU A 104 -5.15 2.63 -8.32
N HIS A 105 -4.40 3.04 -7.29
CA HIS A 105 -4.75 4.18 -6.45
C HIS A 105 -4.95 5.46 -7.25
N GLN A 106 -4.05 5.78 -8.19
CA GLN A 106 -4.18 6.96 -9.05
C GLN A 106 -5.35 6.86 -10.05
N SER A 107 -5.74 5.64 -10.46
CA SER A 107 -6.79 5.41 -11.46
C SER A 107 -8.19 5.23 -10.86
N ARG A 108 -8.30 4.82 -9.59
CA ARG A 108 -9.56 4.58 -8.86
C ARG A 108 -10.26 5.90 -8.58
N LYS A 109 -11.03 6.36 -9.58
CA LYS A 109 -11.84 7.60 -9.49
C LYS A 109 -13.17 7.42 -8.76
N SER A 110 -13.62 6.18 -8.56
CA SER A 110 -14.87 5.86 -7.88
C SER A 110 -14.63 5.06 -6.58
N PRO A 111 -15.40 5.35 -5.52
CA PRO A 111 -15.37 4.56 -4.29
C PRO A 111 -15.70 3.08 -4.54
N PHE A 112 -15.15 2.20 -3.70
CA PHE A 112 -15.51 0.78 -3.69
C PHE A 112 -17.01 0.61 -3.40
N THR A 113 -17.67 -0.31 -4.10
CA THR A 113 -19.09 -0.61 -3.84
C THR A 113 -19.24 -1.45 -2.58
N LEU A 114 -19.85 -0.86 -1.55
CA LEU A 114 -20.25 -1.56 -0.32
C LEU A 114 -21.63 -2.22 -0.48
N GLY A 115 -21.92 -3.17 0.40
CA GLY A 115 -23.27 -3.67 0.60
C GLY A 115 -24.05 -2.85 1.64
N ASN A 116 -25.11 -3.43 2.19
CA ASN A 116 -25.78 -2.85 3.35
C ASN A 116 -24.81 -2.78 4.53
N VAL A 117 -24.43 -1.56 4.92
CA VAL A 117 -23.47 -1.35 6.01
C VAL A 117 -24.15 -1.60 7.34
N VAL A 118 -23.62 -2.58 8.09
CA VAL A 118 -24.09 -2.96 9.42
C VAL A 118 -22.91 -3.09 10.37
N CYS A 119 -23.17 -3.00 11.66
CA CYS A 119 -22.16 -3.26 12.69
C CYS A 119 -22.72 -4.12 13.81
N THR A 120 -21.85 -4.85 14.51
CA THR A 120 -22.25 -5.61 15.70
C THR A 120 -22.68 -4.67 16.82
N ALA A 121 -23.45 -5.21 17.77
CA ALA A 121 -23.89 -4.44 18.93
C ALA A 121 -22.70 -3.93 19.76
N GLU A 122 -21.63 -4.72 19.84
CA GLU A 122 -20.44 -4.34 20.59
C GLU A 122 -19.63 -3.27 19.85
N VAL A 123 -19.49 -3.33 18.51
CA VAL A 123 -18.93 -2.21 17.74
C VAL A 123 -19.69 -0.91 18.02
N LYS A 124 -21.02 -0.93 18.01
CA LYS A 124 -21.84 0.26 18.27
C LYS A 124 -21.65 0.82 19.68
N LYS A 125 -21.31 -0.03 20.65
CA LYS A 125 -21.10 0.31 22.06
C LYS A 125 -19.68 0.80 22.33
N SER A 126 -18.68 0.12 21.77
CA SER A 126 -17.26 0.36 22.02
C SER A 126 -16.66 1.42 21.10
N LEU A 127 -17.20 1.58 19.89
CA LEU A 127 -16.74 2.58 18.92
C LEU A 127 -17.75 3.71 18.76
N GLY A 128 -17.28 4.95 18.90
CA GLY A 128 -18.05 6.13 18.53
C GLY A 128 -18.34 6.20 17.03
N MET A 129 -19.43 6.87 16.65
CA MET A 129 -19.86 6.97 15.25
C MET A 129 -18.77 7.52 14.32
N GLN A 130 -17.91 8.42 14.81
CA GLN A 130 -16.76 8.92 14.06
C GLN A 130 -15.78 7.81 13.61
N HIS A 131 -15.56 6.78 14.43
CA HIS A 131 -14.67 5.67 14.10
C HIS A 131 -15.34 4.74 13.10
N ILE A 132 -16.64 4.47 13.26
CA ILE A 132 -17.43 3.69 12.30
C ILE A 132 -17.43 4.37 10.92
N HIS A 133 -17.66 5.69 10.86
CA HIS A 133 -17.58 6.44 9.61
C HIS A 133 -16.19 6.35 8.98
N ARG A 134 -15.13 6.48 9.78
CA ARG A 134 -13.75 6.36 9.28
C ARG A 134 -13.43 4.96 8.74
N LEU A 135 -13.99 3.90 9.33
CA LEU A 135 -13.87 2.53 8.81
C LEU A 135 -14.57 2.38 7.46
N ILE A 136 -15.75 2.98 7.32
CA ILE A 136 -16.49 3.02 6.05
C ILE A 136 -15.68 3.77 4.99
N GLU A 137 -15.13 4.95 5.31
CA GLU A 137 -14.27 5.74 4.41
C GLU A 137 -13.02 4.97 3.96
N LYS A 138 -12.40 4.21 4.87
CA LYS A 138 -11.27 3.34 4.56
C LYS A 138 -11.66 2.23 3.59
N GLN A 139 -12.78 1.55 3.85
CA GLN A 139 -13.28 0.50 2.97
C GLN A 139 -13.64 1.06 1.58
N LEU A 140 -14.29 2.22 1.52
CA LEU A 140 -14.62 2.94 0.29
C LEU A 140 -13.38 3.37 -0.51
N SER A 141 -12.29 3.71 0.18
CA SER A 141 -11.03 4.17 -0.42
C SER A 141 -10.02 3.05 -0.67
N TYR A 142 -10.46 1.79 -0.58
CA TYR A 142 -9.63 0.61 -0.83
C TYR A 142 -8.46 0.46 0.16
N ASP A 143 -8.57 1.05 1.35
CA ASP A 143 -7.60 0.86 2.42
C ASP A 143 -7.91 -0.43 3.18
N TRP A 144 -7.20 -1.51 2.84
CA TRP A 144 -7.43 -2.83 3.45
C TRP A 144 -6.82 -3.00 4.85
N GLY A 145 -6.22 -1.93 5.38
CA GLY A 145 -5.80 -1.96 6.77
C GLY A 145 -4.50 -2.74 6.97
N MET A 146 -4.41 -3.43 8.09
CA MET A 146 -3.22 -4.11 8.58
C MET A 146 -3.12 -5.58 8.14
N VAL A 147 -3.87 -5.97 7.09
CA VAL A 147 -3.70 -7.27 6.44
C VAL A 147 -2.41 -7.32 5.63
N GLY A 148 -1.89 -8.52 5.37
CA GLY A 148 -0.62 -8.69 4.67
C GLY A 148 -0.73 -8.38 3.17
N LEU A 149 0.42 -8.24 2.49
CA LEU A 149 0.46 -7.94 1.04
C LEU A 149 -0.32 -8.96 0.17
N GLY A 150 -0.30 -10.25 0.57
CA GLY A 150 -1.08 -11.29 -0.09
C GLY A 150 -2.58 -11.01 -0.02
N ASP A 151 -3.09 -10.70 1.18
CA ASP A 151 -4.50 -10.35 1.40
C ASP A 151 -4.88 -9.04 0.70
N TRP A 152 -3.99 -8.04 0.67
CA TRP A 152 -4.19 -6.82 -0.12
C TRP A 152 -4.38 -7.15 -1.61
N THR A 153 -3.55 -8.04 -2.15
CA THR A 153 -3.64 -8.47 -3.55
C THR A 153 -4.93 -9.25 -3.81
N LEU A 154 -5.36 -10.10 -2.88
CA LEU A 154 -6.62 -10.83 -2.97
C LEU A 154 -7.82 -9.88 -2.93
N ASN A 155 -7.81 -8.89 -2.03
CA ASN A 155 -8.86 -7.88 -1.94
C ASN A 155 -8.93 -7.04 -3.23
N ASP A 156 -7.80 -6.57 -3.77
CA ASP A 156 -7.78 -5.83 -5.03
C ASP A 156 -8.37 -6.67 -6.18
N ARG A 157 -8.04 -7.96 -6.26
CA ARG A 157 -8.63 -8.87 -7.26
C ARG A 157 -10.14 -9.10 -7.02
N ALA A 158 -10.57 -9.19 -5.76
CA ALA A 158 -11.96 -9.43 -5.38
C ALA A 158 -12.87 -8.21 -5.62
N VAL A 159 -12.30 -7.00 -5.60
CA VAL A 159 -12.97 -5.78 -6.02
C VAL A 159 -13.35 -5.85 -7.50
N GLU A 160 -12.43 -6.32 -8.36
CA GLU A 160 -12.61 -6.31 -9.82
C GLU A 160 -13.39 -7.53 -10.34
N ASN A 161 -13.13 -8.71 -9.77
CA ASN A 161 -13.63 -9.99 -10.30
C ASN A 161 -14.79 -10.57 -9.48
N GLY A 162 -15.27 -9.84 -8.48
CA GLY A 162 -16.15 -10.38 -7.45
C GLY A 162 -15.38 -11.20 -6.42
N GLY A 163 -16.00 -11.42 -5.25
CA GLY A 163 -15.35 -12.07 -4.11
C GLY A 163 -15.43 -11.23 -2.84
N ARG A 164 -15.30 -11.89 -1.69
CA ARG A 164 -15.35 -11.22 -0.37
C ARG A 164 -14.10 -10.34 -0.20
N VAL A 165 -14.30 -9.15 0.35
CA VAL A 165 -13.22 -8.22 0.74
C VAL A 165 -13.19 -8.13 2.26
N LEU A 166 -12.02 -8.32 2.87
CA LEU A 166 -11.81 -8.20 4.31
C LEU A 166 -10.70 -7.20 4.59
N SER A 167 -11.01 -6.14 5.31
CA SER A 167 -10.02 -5.22 5.87
C SER A 167 -9.94 -5.36 7.38
N HIS A 168 -8.77 -5.02 7.94
CA HIS A 168 -8.51 -5.10 9.37
C HIS A 168 -7.90 -3.79 9.86
N HIS A 169 -8.46 -3.15 10.87
CA HIS A 169 -8.01 -1.85 11.34
C HIS A 169 -7.86 -1.80 12.85
N TYR A 170 -6.87 -1.04 13.32
CA TYR A 170 -6.80 -0.60 14.71
C TYR A 170 -7.33 0.84 14.80
N ILE A 171 -8.47 1.03 15.45
CA ILE A 171 -9.12 2.34 15.58
C ILE A 171 -9.89 2.44 16.88
N GLY A 172 -9.84 3.60 17.53
CA GLY A 172 -10.56 3.81 18.79
C GLY A 172 -10.14 2.90 19.94
N GLY A 173 -8.91 2.36 19.88
CA GLY A 173 -8.39 1.41 20.88
C GLY A 173 -8.69 -0.06 20.58
N GLU A 174 -9.45 -0.35 19.53
CA GLU A 174 -9.93 -1.70 19.19
C GLU A 174 -9.38 -2.21 17.85
N TYR A 175 -9.28 -3.53 17.73
CA TYR A 175 -9.05 -4.23 16.47
C TYR A 175 -10.39 -4.58 15.82
N VAL A 176 -10.57 -4.20 14.56
CA VAL A 176 -11.87 -4.20 13.87
C VAL A 176 -11.73 -4.76 12.47
N TYR A 177 -12.55 -5.77 12.15
CA TYR A 177 -12.74 -6.23 10.79
C TYR A 177 -13.86 -5.46 10.10
N VAL A 178 -13.65 -5.16 8.81
CA VAL A 178 -14.72 -4.73 7.90
C VAL A 178 -14.79 -5.71 6.74
N ILE A 179 -15.90 -6.42 6.63
CA ILE A 179 -16.09 -7.51 5.67
C ILE A 179 -17.19 -7.13 4.71
N THR A 180 -16.88 -7.04 3.42
CA THR A 180 -17.87 -6.87 2.35
C THR A 180 -18.06 -8.19 1.62
N GLU A 181 -19.29 -8.72 1.63
CA GLU A 181 -19.60 -10.02 1.03
C GLU A 181 -19.41 -10.03 -0.49
N ALA A 182 -19.20 -11.24 -1.04
CA ALA A 182 -18.86 -11.42 -2.46
C ALA A 182 -19.94 -10.89 -3.42
N ASP A 183 -21.21 -11.03 -3.03
CA ASP A 183 -22.39 -10.54 -3.74
C ASP A 183 -22.76 -9.09 -3.40
N ARG A 184 -21.94 -8.42 -2.56
CA ARG A 184 -22.20 -7.08 -2.02
C ARG A 184 -23.55 -6.96 -1.30
N SER A 185 -24.07 -8.05 -0.72
CA SER A 185 -25.31 -8.02 0.07
C SER A 185 -25.15 -7.23 1.38
N SER A 186 -24.00 -7.35 2.02
CA SER A 186 -23.68 -6.64 3.27
C SER A 186 -22.21 -6.22 3.37
N THR A 187 -21.99 -5.15 4.13
CA THR A 187 -20.68 -4.75 4.64
C THR A 187 -20.76 -4.72 6.17
N THR A 188 -20.16 -5.71 6.83
CA THR A 188 -20.25 -5.89 8.28
C THR A 188 -19.00 -5.36 8.96
N ILE A 189 -19.19 -4.53 9.98
CA ILE A 189 -18.13 -4.03 10.87
C ILE A 189 -18.25 -4.77 12.20
N MET A 190 -17.18 -5.46 12.62
CA MET A 190 -17.14 -6.26 13.85
C MET A 190 -15.77 -6.17 14.52
N LEU A 191 -15.70 -6.36 15.82
CA LEU A 191 -14.42 -6.46 16.53
C LEU A 191 -13.70 -7.75 16.14
N GLU A 192 -12.37 -7.75 16.18
CA GLU A 192 -11.55 -8.89 15.75
C GLU A 192 -11.91 -10.17 16.49
N TYR A 193 -12.18 -10.10 17.80
CA TYR A 193 -12.51 -11.26 18.62
C TYR A 193 -13.93 -11.81 18.39
N GLU A 194 -14.78 -11.11 17.63
CA GLU A 194 -16.11 -11.59 17.26
C GLU A 194 -16.09 -12.55 16.04
N TYR A 195 -14.95 -12.62 15.34
CA TYR A 195 -14.72 -13.44 14.13
C TYR A 195 -13.88 -14.67 14.43
#